data_AF-A0A1R3RIF5-F1
#
_entry.id   AF-A0A1R3RIF5-F1
#
_cell.length_a   1.000
_cell.length_b   1.000
_cell.length_c   1.000
_cell.angle_alpha   90.00
_cell.angle_beta   90.00
_cell.angle_gamma   90.00
#
_symmetry.space_group_name_H-M   'P 1'
#
loop_
_entity.id
_entity.type
_entity.pdbx_description
1 polymer ?
#
loop_
_entity_poly.entity_id
_entity_poly.type
_entity_poly.pdbx_seq_one_letter_code
_entity_poly.pdbx_strand_id
1 'polypeptide(L)'
;MNLHFKYFLLLCPLTLAITPNTIAPRAPQSTSLLDDLPTIVDGIKELLSTDTVNKLETIVNGGATLLGGDTPQNLQKLLSSDNINKLQNIIDNANTLLSGTFVNQTGELIGDALPLVSDFSTIMTAVLKTA
;
A
#
# COMPACT_ATOMS: atom_id res chain seq x y z
N MET A 1 15.50 1.58 -102.81
CA MET A 1 14.04 1.38 -102.82
C MET A 1 13.59 1.23 -101.38
N ASN A 2 12.88 2.24 -100.86
CA ASN A 2 12.36 2.29 -99.49
C ASN A 2 11.15 1.36 -99.36
N LEU A 3 11.03 0.64 -98.24
CA LEU A 3 9.70 0.36 -97.70
C LEU A 3 9.71 0.25 -96.17
N HIS A 4 9.09 1.26 -95.57
CA HIS A 4 8.59 1.32 -94.21
C HIS A 4 7.53 0.24 -93.97
N PHE A 5 7.57 -0.43 -92.82
CA PHE A 5 6.34 -0.88 -92.17
C PHE A 5 6.41 -0.67 -90.66
N LYS A 6 5.28 -0.21 -90.15
CA LYS A 6 5.09 0.60 -88.96
C LYS A 6 4.09 -0.16 -88.09
N TYR A 7 4.39 -0.26 -86.78
CA TYR A 7 3.49 -0.63 -85.67
C TYR A 7 2.88 -2.05 -85.64
N PHE A 8 3.20 -2.80 -84.59
CA PHE A 8 2.19 -3.31 -83.66
C PHE A 8 2.81 -3.61 -82.29
N LEU A 9 2.76 -2.61 -81.41
CA LEU A 9 2.86 -2.77 -79.97
C LEU A 9 1.53 -3.32 -79.46
N LEU A 10 1.50 -4.51 -78.86
CA LEU A 10 0.74 -4.86 -77.64
C LEU A 10 0.60 -6.38 -77.49
N LEU A 11 1.29 -6.92 -76.48
CA LEU A 11 0.84 -8.07 -75.69
C LEU A 11 1.61 -8.00 -74.36
N CYS A 12 0.96 -7.43 -73.35
CA CYS A 12 1.29 -7.67 -71.94
C CYS A 12 0.19 -8.62 -71.42
N PRO A 13 0.53 -9.61 -70.58
CA PRO A 13 0.16 -9.38 -69.18
C PRO A 13 1.22 -9.83 -68.16
N LEU A 14 1.45 -8.92 -67.21
CA LEU A 14 1.58 -9.11 -65.77
C LEU A 14 1.98 -10.51 -65.27
N THR A 15 3.22 -10.63 -64.78
CA THR A 15 3.50 -11.19 -63.45
C THR A 15 5.01 -11.07 -63.14
N LEU A 16 5.36 -10.23 -62.16
CA LEU A 16 6.01 -10.63 -60.91
C LEU A 16 6.25 -9.37 -60.08
N ALA A 17 5.47 -9.20 -59.02
CA ALA A 17 5.76 -8.19 -58.00
C ALA A 17 7.04 -8.61 -57.27
N ILE A 18 8.18 -8.08 -57.70
CA ILE A 18 9.39 -8.01 -56.87
C ILE A 18 9.72 -6.53 -56.78
N THR A 19 9.08 -5.84 -55.84
CA THR A 19 9.76 -4.70 -55.22
C THR A 19 10.91 -5.32 -54.45
N PRO A 20 12.19 -5.09 -54.81
CA PRO A 20 13.26 -5.48 -53.93
C PRO A 20 13.11 -4.57 -52.71
N ASN A 21 12.53 -5.08 -51.62
CA ASN A 21 12.76 -4.50 -50.31
C ASN A 21 14.22 -4.80 -49.96
N THR A 22 15.13 -4.06 -50.60
CA THR A 22 16.50 -3.93 -50.12
C THR A 22 16.39 -3.24 -48.78
N ILE A 23 16.47 -4.02 -47.70
CA ILE A 23 16.82 -3.47 -46.39
C ILE A 23 18.27 -3.00 -46.54
N ALA A 24 18.43 -1.78 -47.03
CA ALA A 24 19.69 -1.07 -46.87
C ALA A 24 19.97 -1.05 -45.36
N PRO A 25 21.20 -1.36 -44.90
CA PRO A 25 21.56 -1.14 -43.50
C PRO A 25 21.20 0.31 -43.18
N ARG A 26 20.31 0.54 -42.20
CA ARG A 26 20.01 1.90 -41.73
C ARG A 26 21.34 2.51 -41.32
N ALA A 27 21.83 3.49 -42.08
CA ALA A 27 23.03 4.23 -41.73
C ALA A 27 22.85 4.75 -40.30
N PRO A 28 23.84 4.59 -39.39
CA PRO A 28 23.76 5.16 -38.06
C PRO A 28 23.46 6.65 -38.22
N GLN A 29 22.27 7.07 -37.80
CA GLN A 29 21.94 8.48 -37.76
C GLN A 29 22.75 9.03 -36.60
N SER A 30 23.91 9.63 -36.88
CA SER A 30 24.57 10.48 -35.91
C SER A 30 23.75 11.75 -35.82
N THR A 31 22.65 11.72 -35.05
CA THR A 31 21.96 12.94 -34.65
C THR A 31 22.98 13.78 -33.88
N SER A 32 23.09 15.05 -34.27
CA SER A 32 23.97 15.97 -33.55
C SER A 32 23.38 16.17 -32.16
N LEU A 33 24.21 16.30 -31.12
CA LEU A 33 23.73 16.62 -29.77
C LEU A 33 22.89 17.93 -29.72
N LEU A 34 23.07 18.80 -30.72
CA LEU A 34 22.28 20.03 -30.85
C LEU A 34 20.85 19.75 -31.35
N ASP A 35 20.63 18.68 -32.10
CA ASP A 35 19.31 18.27 -32.58
C ASP A 35 18.48 17.63 -31.46
N ASP A 36 19.14 16.95 -30.52
CA ASP A 36 18.52 16.28 -29.36
C ASP A 36 18.34 17.23 -28.15
N LEU A 37 18.96 18.42 -28.19
CA LEU A 37 18.91 19.42 -27.12
C LEU A 37 17.48 19.80 -26.70
N PRO A 38 16.49 19.97 -27.61
CA PRO A 38 15.11 20.27 -27.22
C PRO A 38 14.49 19.16 -26.35
N THR A 39 14.69 17.90 -26.72
CA THR A 39 14.18 16.74 -25.98
C THR A 39 14.86 16.61 -24.61
N ILE A 40 16.17 16.84 -24.54
CA ILE A 40 16.92 16.85 -23.27
C ILE A 40 16.40 17.96 -22.35
N VAL A 41 16.19 19.16 -22.88
CA VAL A 41 15.66 20.30 -22.12
C VAL A 41 14.25 20.04 -21.62
N ASP A 42 13.39 19.42 -22.43
CA ASP A 42 12.02 19.09 -22.02
C ASP A 42 12.00 18.00 -20.93
N GLY A 43 12.87 16.99 -21.02
CA GLY A 43 13.05 16.01 -19.94
C GLY A 43 13.52 16.65 -18.63
N ILE A 44 14.44 17.62 -18.70
CA ILE A 44 14.88 18.37 -17.51
C ILE A 44 13.75 19.25 -16.95
N LYS A 45 12.94 19.89 -17.79
CA LYS A 45 11.78 20.67 -17.32
C LYS A 45 10.76 19.80 -16.60
N GLU A 46 10.53 18.57 -17.05
CA GLU A 46 9.63 17.63 -16.38
C GLU A 46 10.19 17.20 -15.02
N LEU A 47 11.49 16.87 -14.95
CA LEU A 47 12.17 16.51 -13.71
C LEU A 47 12.24 17.67 -12.70
N LEU A 48 12.43 18.90 -13.18
CA LEU A 48 12.48 20.12 -12.38
C LEU A 48 11.13 20.83 -12.27
N SER A 49 10.05 20.22 -12.78
CA SER A 49 8.71 20.79 -12.65
C SER A 49 8.32 20.89 -11.17
N THR A 50 7.56 21.92 -10.83
CA THR A 50 7.07 22.14 -9.47
C THR A 50 6.33 20.92 -8.94
N ASP A 51 5.59 20.20 -9.79
CA ASP A 51 4.88 18.98 -9.40
C ASP A 51 5.83 17.85 -9.01
N THR A 52 6.89 17.61 -9.79
CA THR A 52 7.90 16.58 -9.46
C THR A 52 8.63 16.96 -8.18
N VAL A 53 9.04 18.23 -8.03
CA VAL A 53 9.72 18.71 -6.81
C VAL A 53 8.83 18.58 -5.59
N ASN A 54 7.56 18.97 -5.65
CA ASN A 54 6.61 18.85 -4.54
C ASN A 54 6.36 17.39 -4.13
N LYS A 55 6.29 16.47 -5.11
CA LYS A 55 6.17 15.03 -4.83
C LYS A 55 7.43 14.50 -4.15
N LEU A 56 8.62 14.90 -4.61
CA LEU A 56 9.88 14.51 -3.99
C LEU A 56 10.00 15.08 -2.58
N GLU A 57 9.61 16.33 -2.35
CA GLU A 57 9.55 16.93 -1.02
C GLU A 57 8.62 16.13 -0.10
N THR A 58 7.42 15.78 -0.58
CA THR A 58 6.48 14.96 0.19
C THR A 58 7.08 13.59 0.54
N ILE A 59 7.72 12.94 -0.43
CA ILE A 59 8.37 11.62 -0.23
C ILE A 59 9.53 11.73 0.77
N VAL A 60 10.38 12.75 0.63
CA VAL A 60 11.54 12.96 1.50
C VAL A 60 11.09 13.33 2.91
N ASN A 61 10.11 14.21 3.07
CA ASN A 61 9.58 14.58 4.38
C ASN A 61 8.84 13.41 5.05
N GLY A 62 8.08 12.63 4.27
CA GLY A 62 7.45 11.40 4.76
C GLY A 62 8.50 10.37 5.19
N GLY A 63 9.52 10.14 4.36
CA GLY A 63 10.65 9.26 4.66
C GLY A 63 11.45 9.72 5.89
N ALA A 64 11.74 11.02 6.01
CA ALA A 64 12.42 11.60 7.16
C ALA A 64 11.62 11.42 8.45
N THR A 65 10.29 11.50 8.38
CA THR A 65 9.41 11.26 9.54
C THR A 65 9.40 9.78 9.94
N LEU A 66 9.38 8.87 8.97
CA LEU A 66 9.31 7.43 9.21
C LEU A 66 10.67 6.84 9.65
N LEU A 67 11.76 7.38 9.13
CA LEU A 67 13.12 6.83 9.30
C LEU A 67 14.00 7.68 10.22
N GLY A 68 13.59 8.90 10.56
CA GLY A 68 14.34 9.85 11.37
C GLY A 68 13.60 10.28 12.64
N GLY A 69 14.24 11.19 13.37
CA GLY A 69 13.75 11.63 14.68
C GLY A 69 13.62 10.48 15.68
N ASP A 70 12.58 10.54 16.50
CA ASP A 70 12.29 9.53 17.51
C ASP A 70 11.35 8.43 17.01
N THR A 71 10.83 8.51 15.78
CA THR A 71 9.82 7.57 15.26
C THR A 71 10.32 6.12 15.26
N PRO A 72 11.51 5.78 14.72
CA PRO A 72 11.98 4.40 14.74
C PRO A 72 12.14 3.84 16.17
N GLN A 73 12.61 4.66 17.11
CA GLN A 73 12.87 4.29 18.50
C GLN A 73 11.56 4.11 19.26
N ASN A 74 10.58 4.98 19.04
CA ASN A 74 9.25 4.85 19.61
C ASN A 74 8.53 3.61 19.10
N LEU A 75 8.64 3.31 17.80
CA LEU A 75 8.10 2.09 17.22
C LEU A 75 8.81 0.84 17.76
N GLN A 76 10.13 0.86 17.87
CA GLN A 76 10.89 -0.24 18.49
C GLN A 76 10.49 -0.47 19.95
N LYS A 77 10.28 0.61 20.72
CA LYS A 77 9.83 0.51 22.11
C LYS A 77 8.41 -0.04 22.19
N LEU A 78 7.49 0.48 21.38
CA LEU A 78 6.09 0.06 21.36
C LEU A 78 5.94 -1.40 20.93
N LEU A 79 6.67 -1.81 19.89
CA LEU A 79 6.68 -3.16 19.31
C LEU A 79 7.75 -4.07 19.93
N SER A 80 8.39 -3.66 21.02
CA SER A 80 9.36 -4.48 21.73
C SER A 80 8.69 -5.75 22.25
N SER A 81 9.43 -6.85 22.30
CA SER A 81 8.93 -8.12 22.84
C SER A 81 8.37 -7.95 24.25
N ASP A 82 8.99 -7.14 25.09
CA ASP A 82 8.51 -6.85 26.45
C ASP A 82 7.13 -6.19 26.45
N ASN A 83 6.92 -5.18 25.60
CA ASN A 83 5.61 -4.52 25.50
C ASN A 83 4.56 -5.44 24.86
N ILE A 84 4.90 -6.18 23.81
CA ILE A 84 4.00 -7.15 23.20
C ILE A 84 3.60 -8.23 24.21
N ASN A 85 4.54 -8.76 24.99
CA ASN A 85 4.26 -9.74 26.04
C ASN A 85 3.37 -9.17 27.14
N LYS A 86 3.59 -7.92 27.57
CA LYS A 86 2.71 -7.24 28.53
C LYS A 86 1.29 -7.10 27.99
N LEU A 87 1.15 -6.69 26.74
CA LEU A 87 -0.15 -6.57 26.08
C LEU A 87 -0.83 -7.94 25.96
N GLN A 88 -0.10 -8.97 25.56
CA GLN A 88 -0.62 -10.33 25.49
C GLN A 88 -1.11 -10.82 26.85
N ASN A 89 -0.33 -10.62 27.92
CA ASN A 89 -0.74 -10.99 29.28
C ASN A 89 -2.02 -10.26 29.72
N ILE A 90 -2.16 -8.97 29.37
CA ILE A 90 -3.40 -8.23 29.65
C ILE A 90 -4.57 -8.85 28.89
N ILE A 91 -4.40 -9.16 27.62
CA ILE A 91 -5.42 -9.77 26.77
C ILE A 91 -5.81 -11.16 27.31
N ASP A 92 -4.86 -11.98 27.73
CA ASP A 92 -5.12 -13.32 28.27
C ASP A 92 -5.88 -13.27 29.60
N ASN A 93 -5.50 -12.34 30.48
CA ASN A 93 -6.22 -12.10 31.73
C ASN A 93 -7.65 -11.58 31.45
N ALA A 94 -7.80 -10.63 30.52
CA ALA A 94 -9.11 -10.12 30.13
C ALA A 94 -10.00 -11.24 29.55
N ASN A 95 -9.46 -12.09 28.67
CA ASN A 95 -10.17 -13.25 28.14
C ASN A 95 -10.62 -14.22 29.24
N THR A 96 -9.77 -14.44 30.25
CA THR A 96 -10.11 -15.29 31.40
C THR A 96 -11.25 -14.69 32.22
N LEU A 97 -11.15 -13.40 32.56
CA LEU A 97 -12.14 -12.67 33.35
C LEU A 97 -13.48 -12.48 32.61
N LEU A 98 -13.44 -12.36 31.28
CA LEU A 98 -14.63 -12.23 30.44
C LEU A 98 -15.16 -13.59 29.96
N SER A 99 -14.54 -14.70 30.38
CA SER A 99 -15.04 -16.03 30.03
C SER A 99 -16.46 -16.23 30.59
N GLY A 100 -17.33 -16.85 29.80
CA GLY A 100 -18.71 -17.09 30.21
C GLY A 100 -18.80 -17.86 31.53
N THR A 101 -17.89 -18.81 31.76
CA THR A 101 -17.77 -19.54 33.03
C THR A 101 -17.48 -18.59 34.21
N PHE A 102 -16.44 -17.76 34.13
CA PHE A 102 -16.08 -16.84 35.22
C PHE A 102 -17.19 -15.83 35.48
N VAL A 103 -17.77 -15.24 34.42
CA VAL A 103 -18.87 -14.27 34.52
C VAL A 103 -20.12 -14.91 35.13
N ASN A 104 -20.52 -16.11 34.70
CA ASN A 104 -21.69 -16.80 35.24
C ASN A 104 -21.48 -17.18 36.71
N GLN A 105 -20.34 -17.77 37.06
CA GLN A 105 -20.03 -18.14 38.45
C GLN A 105 -19.96 -16.93 39.38
N THR A 106 -19.39 -15.81 38.90
CA THR A 106 -19.38 -14.56 39.66
C THR A 106 -20.79 -13.99 39.81
N GLY A 107 -21.60 -14.06 38.76
CA GLY A 107 -23.01 -13.66 38.79
C GLY A 107 -23.84 -14.49 39.76
N GLU A 108 -23.68 -15.81 39.77
CA GLU A 108 -24.30 -16.73 40.73
C GLU A 108 -23.87 -16.40 42.16
N LEU A 109 -22.56 -16.24 42.41
CA LEU A 109 -22.05 -15.88 43.73
C LEU A 109 -22.65 -14.56 44.23
N ILE A 110 -22.75 -13.54 43.38
CA ILE A 110 -23.38 -12.26 43.72
C ILE A 110 -24.88 -12.45 43.98
N GLY A 111 -25.57 -13.24 43.14
CA GLY A 111 -26.98 -13.56 43.29
C GLY A 111 -27.29 -14.26 44.61
N ASP A 112 -26.46 -15.22 45.01
CA ASP A 112 -26.61 -15.98 46.25
C ASP A 112 -26.22 -15.18 47.50
N ALA A 113 -25.23 -14.29 47.39
CA ALA A 113 -24.77 -13.48 48.52
C ALA A 113 -25.77 -12.39 48.93
N LEU A 114 -26.55 -11.82 48.00
CA LEU A 114 -27.48 -10.73 48.29
C LEU A 114 -28.57 -11.09 49.32
N PRO A 115 -29.30 -12.21 49.19
CA PRO A 115 -30.24 -12.67 50.21
C PRO A 115 -29.60 -12.87 51.58
N LEU A 116 -28.40 -13.47 51.63
CA LEU A 116 -27.69 -13.72 52.90
C LEU A 116 -27.38 -12.40 53.64
N VAL A 117 -26.97 -11.35 52.91
CA VAL A 117 -26.72 -10.03 53.50
C VAL A 117 -28.02 -9.40 54.02
N SER A 118 -29.13 -9.56 53.30
CA SER A 118 -30.45 -9.08 53.72
C SER A 118 -30.96 -9.78 54.98
N ASP A 119 -30.86 -11.11 55.02
CA ASP A 119 -31.29 -11.93 56.16
C ASP A 119 -30.45 -11.59 57.40
N PHE A 120 -29.14 -11.45 57.25
CA PHE A 120 -28.25 -11.03 58.34
C PHE A 120 -28.63 -9.65 58.90
N SER A 121 -28.92 -8.68 58.03
CA SER A 121 -29.37 -7.34 58.44
C SER A 121 -30.70 -7.40 59.21
N THR A 122 -31.63 -8.23 58.75
CA THR A 122 -32.92 -8.46 59.41
C THR A 122 -32.75 -9.04 60.81
N ILE A 123 -31.91 -10.08 60.93
CA ILE A 123 -31.59 -10.71 62.22
C ILE A 123 -30.93 -9.72 63.16
N MET A 124 -29.92 -8.98 62.69
CA MET A 124 -29.23 -7.97 63.49
C MET A 124 -30.19 -6.91 64.03
N THR A 125 -31.08 -6.41 63.17
CA THR A 125 -32.10 -5.43 63.56
C THR A 125 -33.07 -6.00 64.60
N ALA A 126 -33.48 -7.27 64.45
CA ALA A 126 -34.33 -7.93 65.42
C ALA A 126 -33.64 -8.04 66.79
N VAL A 127 -32.39 -8.49 66.82
CA VAL A 127 -31.59 -8.61 68.06
C VAL A 127 -31.45 -7.26 68.75
N LEU A 128 -31.14 -6.20 68.01
CA LEU A 128 -30.98 -4.85 68.56
C LEU A 128 -32.30 -4.24 69.06
N LYS A 129 -33.44 -4.62 68.51
CA LYS A 129 -34.76 -4.20 69.02
C LYS A 129 -35.18 -4.97 70.28
N THR A 130 -34.63 -6.16 70.48
CA THR A 130 -34.91 -7.00 71.66
C THR A 130 -33.94 -6.77 72.82
N ALA A 131 -32.82 -6.08 72.58
CA ALA A 131 -31.86 -5.64 73.59
C ALA A 131 -32.23 -4.25 74.13
#